data_AF-Q5SEX7-F1
#
_entry.id   AF-Q5SEX7-F1
#
_cell.length_a   1.000
_cell.length_b   1.000
_cell.length_c   1.000
_cell.angle_alpha   90.00
_cell.angle_beta   90.00
_cell.angle_gamma   90.00
#
_symmetry.space_group_name_H-M   'P 1'
#
loop_
_entity.id
_entity.type
_entity.pdbx_description
1 polymer ?
#
loop_
_entity_poly.entity_id
_entity_poly.type
_entity_poly.pdbx_seq_one_letter_code
_entity_poly.pdbx_strand_id
1 'polypeptide(L)'
;MRGAVLSSAVDCECRDRVDGALRDLERLERDRIVQRLLAAADEQRRRIEALLVLLADFDPKESAVLDDGMIVEAGLLFGDIAAAAELGSSLLRQSRQLRFANDMVQEVAESASCEFPDIDK
;
A
#
# COMPACT_ATOMS: atom_id res chain seq x y z
N MET A 1 14.65 -0.59 16.19
CA MET A 1 14.15 -1.58 17.15
C MET A 1 14.87 -2.93 17.03
N ARG A 2 15.04 -3.50 15.82
CA ARG A 2 15.77 -4.78 15.60
C ARG A 2 17.14 -4.88 16.31
N GLY A 3 17.98 -3.85 16.23
CA GLY A 3 19.31 -3.85 16.88
C GLY A 3 19.30 -4.00 18.41
N ALA A 4 18.28 -3.46 19.10
CA ALA A 4 18.17 -3.57 20.56
C ALA A 4 17.67 -4.96 21.02
N VAL A 5 16.87 -5.63 20.18
CA VAL A 5 16.38 -6.99 20.46
C VAL A 5 17.50 -8.00 20.23
N LEU A 6 18.26 -7.86 19.13
CA LEU A 6 19.38 -8.75 18.80
C LEU A 6 20.56 -8.63 19.78
N SER A 7 20.77 -7.46 20.39
CA SER A 7 21.82 -7.27 21.40
C SER A 7 21.52 -8.00 22.72
N SER A 8 20.28 -8.41 22.95
CA SER A 8 19.87 -9.15 24.15
C SER A 8 19.95 -10.68 24.01
N ALA A 9 20.19 -11.19 22.79
CA ALA A 9 20.33 -12.62 22.54
C ALA A 9 21.68 -13.13 23.08
N VAL A 10 21.61 -14.22 23.84
CA VAL A 10 22.70 -14.72 24.70
C VAL A 10 23.74 -15.55 23.93
N ASP A 11 23.33 -16.18 22.82
CA ASP A 11 24.19 -16.96 21.92
C ASP A 11 23.78 -16.76 20.45
N CYS A 12 24.61 -17.25 19.53
CA CYS A 12 24.41 -17.11 18.09
C CYS A 12 23.13 -17.83 17.60
N GLU A 13 22.79 -18.99 18.16
CA GLU A 13 21.58 -19.72 17.78
C GLU A 13 20.31 -18.94 18.15
N CYS A 14 20.26 -18.39 19.36
CA CYS A 14 19.20 -17.51 19.81
C CYS A 14 19.13 -16.25 18.95
N ARG A 15 20.29 -15.68 18.59
CA ARG A 15 20.36 -14.50 17.72
C ARG A 15 19.79 -14.80 16.34
N ASP A 16 20.15 -15.91 15.72
CA ASP A 16 19.67 -16.31 14.38
C ASP A 16 18.17 -16.60 14.39
N ARG A 17 17.66 -17.27 15.44
CA ARG A 17 16.22 -17.50 15.61
C ARG A 17 15.44 -16.20 15.78
N VAL A 18 15.93 -15.30 16.62
CA VAL A 18 15.31 -13.99 16.83
C VAL A 18 15.37 -13.16 15.55
N ASP A 19 16.50 -13.19 14.83
CA ASP A 19 16.64 -12.47 13.58
C ASP A 19 15.70 -13.00 12.50
N GLY A 20 15.59 -14.33 12.36
CA GLY A 20 14.64 -14.97 11.46
C GLY A 20 13.20 -14.59 11.77
N ALA A 21 12.79 -14.68 13.03
CA ALA A 21 11.44 -14.31 13.46
C ALA A 21 11.13 -12.82 13.21
N LEU A 22 12.11 -11.93 13.41
CA LEU A 22 11.95 -10.50 13.12
C LEU A 22 11.83 -10.23 11.61
N ARG A 23 12.62 -10.92 10.77
CA ARG A 23 12.51 -10.82 9.30
C ARG A 23 11.13 -11.28 8.82
N ASP A 24 10.61 -12.39 9.36
CA ASP A 24 9.28 -12.88 9.04
C ASP A 24 8.18 -11.91 9.47
N LEU A 25 8.29 -11.33 10.66
CA LEU A 25 7.35 -10.33 11.13
C LEU A 25 7.36 -9.08 10.23
N GLU A 26 8.53 -8.58 9.86
CA GLU A 26 8.66 -7.44 8.95
C GLU A 26 8.00 -7.72 7.59
N ARG A 27 8.19 -8.93 7.04
CA ARG A 27 7.55 -9.36 5.79
C ARG A 27 6.02 -9.37 5.93
N LEU A 28 5.50 -10.02 6.97
CA LEU A 28 4.06 -10.11 7.21
C LEU A 28 3.42 -8.73 7.40
N GLU A 29 4.08 -7.81 8.09
CA GLU A 29 3.55 -6.45 8.27
C GLU A 29 3.60 -5.65 6.96
N ARG A 30 4.65 -5.77 6.15
CA ARG A 30 4.68 -5.16 4.80
C ARG A 30 3.55 -5.68 3.92
N ASP A 31 3.34 -7.01 3.88
CA ASP A 31 2.24 -7.62 3.11
C ASP A 31 0.88 -7.10 3.58
N ARG A 32 0.69 -6.97 4.90
CA ARG A 32 -0.52 -6.39 5.49
C ARG A 32 -0.75 -4.94 5.06
N ILE A 33 0.30 -4.12 5.06
CA ILE A 33 0.23 -2.72 4.60
C ILE A 33 -0.14 -2.67 3.11
N VAL A 34 0.48 -3.50 2.28
CA VAL A 34 0.15 -3.61 0.85
C VAL A 34 -1.32 -3.94 0.64
N GLN A 35 -1.87 -4.92 1.36
CA GLN A 35 -3.29 -5.27 1.25
C GLN A 35 -4.21 -4.12 1.68
N ARG A 36 -3.85 -3.38 2.74
CA ARG A 36 -4.61 -2.19 3.16
C ARG A 36 -4.61 -1.09 2.10
N LEU A 37 -3.47 -0.84 1.45
CA LEU A 37 -3.37 0.15 0.38
C LEU A 37 -4.23 -0.23 -0.83
N LEU A 38 -4.25 -1.52 -1.20
CA LEU A 38 -5.09 -2.02 -2.29
C LEU A 38 -6.59 -1.93 -1.96
N ALA A 39 -6.98 -2.27 -0.73
CA ALA A 39 -8.36 -2.11 -0.28
C ALA A 39 -8.79 -0.65 -0.30
N ALA A 40 -7.93 0.28 0.15
CA ALA A 40 -8.21 1.70 0.09
C ALA A 40 -8.31 2.23 -1.35
N ALA A 41 -7.55 1.67 -2.30
CA ALA A 41 -7.68 2.00 -3.72
C ALA A 41 -8.99 1.46 -4.32
N ASP A 42 -9.44 0.26 -3.93
CA ASP A 42 -10.76 -0.27 -4.33
C ASP A 42 -11.90 0.61 -3.79
N GLU A 43 -11.75 1.16 -2.58
CA GLU A 43 -12.71 2.11 -2.04
C GLU A 43 -12.80 3.39 -2.89
N GLN A 44 -11.66 3.91 -3.38
CA GLN A 44 -11.70 5.06 -4.30
C GLN A 44 -12.38 4.70 -5.64
N ARG A 45 -12.18 3.49 -6.16
CA ARG A 45 -12.89 3.00 -7.36
C ARG A 45 -14.40 3.00 -7.13
N ARG A 46 -14.88 2.46 -6.01
CA ARG A 46 -16.31 2.43 -5.65
C ARG A 46 -16.88 3.84 -5.47
N ARG A 47 -16.10 4.75 -4.87
CA ARG A 47 -16.48 6.16 -4.74
C ARG A 47 -16.67 6.83 -6.10
N ILE A 48 -15.75 6.60 -7.05
CA ILE A 48 -15.88 7.11 -8.41
C ILE A 48 -17.14 6.55 -9.08
N GLU A 49 -17.43 5.26 -8.93
CA GLU A 49 -18.65 4.65 -9.46
C GLU A 49 -19.92 5.33 -8.92
N ALA A 50 -19.98 5.60 -7.61
CA ALA A 50 -21.10 6.31 -7.01
C ALA A 50 -21.23 7.76 -7.53
N LEU A 51 -20.12 8.47 -7.68
CA LEU A 51 -20.12 9.85 -8.21
C LEU A 51 -20.55 9.89 -9.68
N LEU A 52 -20.18 8.89 -10.49
CA LEU A 52 -20.61 8.78 -11.89
C LEU A 52 -22.11 8.55 -12.02
N VAL A 53 -22.75 7.87 -11.05
CA VAL A 53 -24.22 7.75 -11.02
C VAL A 53 -24.88 9.11 -10.83
N LEU A 54 -24.36 9.95 -9.93
CA LEU A 54 -24.88 11.32 -9.73
C LEU A 54 -24.63 12.21 -10.94
N LEU A 55 -23.45 12.08 -11.56
CA LEU A 55 -23.08 12.87 -12.73
C LEU A 55 -23.89 12.49 -13.99
N ALA A 56 -24.52 11.32 -14.02
CA ALA A 56 -25.34 10.88 -15.15
C ALA A 56 -26.55 11.79 -15.41
N ASP A 57 -27.00 12.52 -14.38
CA ASP A 57 -28.10 13.48 -14.48
C ASP A 57 -27.70 14.78 -15.22
N PHE A 58 -26.39 15.02 -15.41
CA PHE A 58 -25.90 16.15 -16.18
C PHE A 58 -25.95 15.87 -17.70
N ASP A 59 -27.02 16.31 -18.37
CA ASP A 59 -27.14 16.25 -19.83
C ASP A 59 -27.01 17.65 -20.48
N PRO A 60 -25.85 17.98 -21.11
CA PRO A 60 -25.63 19.26 -21.80
C PRO A 60 -26.55 19.51 -23.01
N LYS A 61 -27.27 18.49 -23.50
CA LYS A 61 -28.17 18.60 -24.66
C LYS A 61 -29.59 19.01 -24.28
N GLU A 62 -29.95 18.92 -23.01
CA GLU A 62 -31.29 19.25 -22.52
C GLU A 62 -31.34 20.72 -22.06
N SER A 63 -31.21 21.64 -23.03
CA SER A 63 -30.99 23.08 -22.76
C SER A 63 -32.13 23.80 -22.02
N ALA A 64 -33.30 23.17 -21.92
CA ALA A 64 -34.43 23.73 -21.17
C ALA A 64 -34.31 23.51 -19.65
N VAL A 65 -33.38 22.64 -19.21
CA VAL A 65 -33.21 22.19 -17.81
C VAL A 65 -31.85 22.61 -17.24
N LEU A 66 -30.87 22.94 -18.07
CA LEU A 66 -29.57 23.46 -17.62
C LEU A 66 -29.68 24.86 -17.01
N ASP A 67 -29.62 24.92 -15.69
CA ASP A 67 -29.39 26.14 -14.93
C ASP A 67 -27.95 26.23 -14.39
N ASP A 68 -27.56 27.42 -13.92
CA ASP A 68 -26.22 27.68 -13.36
C ASP A 68 -25.91 26.76 -12.15
N GLY A 69 -26.93 26.34 -11.40
CA GLY A 69 -26.79 25.44 -10.26
C GLY A 69 -26.35 24.04 -10.70
N MET A 70 -26.97 23.49 -11.74
CA MET A 70 -26.58 22.19 -12.32
C MET A 70 -25.15 22.21 -12.88
N ILE A 71 -24.73 23.31 -13.50
CA ILE A 71 -23.36 23.47 -14.01
C ILE A 71 -22.36 23.45 -12.85
N VAL A 72 -22.65 24.17 -11.76
CA VAL A 72 -21.81 24.18 -10.56
C VAL A 72 -21.74 22.80 -9.92
N GLU A 73 -22.88 22.12 -9.76
CA GLU A 73 -22.94 20.78 -9.18
C GLU A 73 -22.14 19.75 -10.00
N ALA A 74 -22.32 19.73 -11.31
CA ALA A 74 -21.56 18.87 -12.20
C ALA A 74 -20.04 19.15 -12.09
N GLY A 75 -19.65 20.43 -12.01
CA GLY A 75 -18.27 20.84 -11.77
C GLY A 75 -17.69 20.30 -10.45
N LEU A 76 -18.48 20.33 -9.37
CA LEU A 76 -18.09 19.77 -8.07
C LEU A 76 -17.93 18.24 -8.14
N LEU A 77 -18.87 17.54 -8.79
CA LEU A 77 -18.79 16.09 -8.99
C LEU A 77 -17.54 15.69 -9.79
N PHE A 78 -17.20 16.41 -10.85
CA PHE A 78 -15.95 16.19 -11.57
C PHE A 78 -14.72 16.40 -10.68
N GLY A 79 -14.73 17.44 -9.84
CA GLY A 79 -13.67 17.70 -8.87
C GLY A 79 -13.49 16.55 -7.88
N ASP A 80 -14.59 16.02 -7.34
CA ASP A 80 -14.57 14.89 -6.41
C ASP A 80 -14.08 13.59 -7.07
N ILE A 81 -14.46 13.34 -8.33
CA ILE A 81 -13.97 12.21 -9.13
C ILE A 81 -12.46 12.33 -9.33
N ALA A 82 -11.97 13.51 -9.70
CA ALA A 82 -10.55 13.75 -9.90
C ALA A 82 -9.76 13.50 -8.61
N ALA A 83 -10.22 14.04 -7.48
CA ALA A 83 -9.59 13.83 -6.17
C ALA A 83 -9.55 12.34 -5.77
N ALA A 84 -10.65 11.61 -5.96
CA ALA A 84 -10.70 10.17 -5.70
C ALA A 84 -9.73 9.39 -6.61
N ALA A 85 -9.66 9.74 -7.90
CA ALA A 85 -8.77 9.12 -8.86
C ALA A 85 -7.29 9.37 -8.53
N GLU A 86 -6.93 10.60 -8.16
CA GLU A 86 -5.57 10.95 -7.73
C GLU A 86 -5.15 10.18 -6.48
N LEU A 87 -6.03 10.10 -5.48
CA LEU A 87 -5.78 9.34 -4.26
C LEU A 87 -5.62 7.85 -4.56
N GLY A 88 -6.53 7.25 -5.32
CA GLY A 88 -6.45 5.85 -5.76
C GLY A 88 -5.14 5.56 -6.49
N SER A 89 -4.75 6.44 -7.42
CA SER A 89 -3.49 6.36 -8.15
C SER A 89 -2.27 6.42 -7.22
N SER A 90 -2.28 7.31 -6.23
CA SER A 90 -1.22 7.41 -5.22
C SER A 90 -1.10 6.15 -4.36
N LEU A 91 -2.23 5.61 -3.88
CA LEU A 91 -2.28 4.39 -3.08
C LEU A 91 -1.71 3.19 -3.85
N LEU A 92 -2.06 3.07 -5.15
CA LEU A 92 -1.52 2.02 -6.01
C LEU A 92 -0.02 2.15 -6.22
N ARG A 93 0.50 3.36 -6.45
CA ARG A 93 1.96 3.60 -6.55
C ARG A 93 2.68 3.20 -5.28
N GLN A 94 2.17 3.59 -4.11
CA GLN A 94 2.75 3.23 -2.82
C GLN A 94 2.73 1.71 -2.60
N SER A 95 1.63 1.04 -2.93
CA SER A 95 1.53 -0.43 -2.82
C SER A 95 2.56 -1.15 -3.69
N ARG A 96 2.78 -0.65 -4.92
CA ARG A 96 3.77 -1.20 -5.86
C ARG A 96 5.19 -1.01 -5.36
N GLN A 97 5.51 0.17 -4.83
CA GLN A 97 6.83 0.46 -4.25
C GLN A 97 7.14 -0.46 -3.06
N LEU A 98 6.17 -0.68 -2.17
CA LEU A 98 6.34 -1.58 -1.03
C LEU A 98 6.50 -3.05 -1.45
N ARG A 99 5.78 -3.50 -2.48
CA ARG A 99 5.97 -4.84 -3.05
C ARG A 99 7.38 -5.05 -3.58
N PHE A 100 7.91 -4.12 -4.39
CA PHE A 100 9.28 -4.22 -4.89
C PHE A 100 10.34 -4.18 -3.79
N ALA A 101 10.12 -3.36 -2.76
CA ALA A 101 11.01 -3.35 -1.60
C ALA A 101 11.02 -4.70 -0.86
N ASN A 102 9.91 -5.45 -0.90
CA ASN A 102 9.82 -6.78 -0.31
C ASN A 102 10.68 -7.80 -1.10
N ASP A 103 10.56 -7.78 -2.43
CA ASP A 103 11.31 -8.68 -3.32
C ASP A 103 12.83 -8.52 -3.13
N MET A 104 13.31 -7.27 -3.02
CA MET A 104 14.74 -6.98 -2.78
C MET A 104 15.23 -7.43 -1.39
N VAL A 105 14.39 -7.33 -0.35
CA VAL A 105 14.76 -7.78 1.01
C VAL A 105 14.88 -9.30 1.07
N GLN A 106 14.07 -10.02 0.28
CA GLN A 106 14.10 -11.48 0.23
C GLN A 106 15.41 -12.01 -0.37
N GLU A 107 15.92 -11.39 -1.44
CA GLU A 107 17.21 -11.75 -2.05
C GLU A 107 18.41 -11.52 -1.10
N VAL A 108 18.37 -10.46 -0.30
CA VAL A 108 19.47 -10.15 0.64
C VAL A 108 19.45 -11.09 1.85
N ALA A 109 18.27 -11.51 2.31
CA ALA A 109 18.13 -12.39 3.47
C ALA A 109 18.72 -13.80 3.25
N GLU A 110 18.69 -14.30 2.01
CA GLU A 110 19.26 -15.61 1.62
C GLU A 110 20.79 -15.65 1.64
N SER A 111 21.47 -14.49 1.61
CA SER A 111 22.94 -14.40 1.55
C SER A 111 23.64 -14.14 2.89
N ALA A 112 22.89 -13.90 3.97
CA ALA A 112 23.41 -13.38 5.24
C ALA A 112 23.27 -14.36 6.43
N SER A 113 23.28 -15.67 6.21
CA SER A 113 23.34 -16.65 7.31
C SER A 113 24.73 -16.65 7.96
N CYS A 114 24.78 -16.71 9.29
CA CYS A 114 26.03 -16.90 10.02
C CYS A 114 26.67 -18.24 9.63
N GLU A 115 27.72 -18.21 8.81
CA GLU A 115 28.56 -19.38 8.57
C GLU A 115 29.28 -19.75 9.88
N PHE A 116 29.05 -20.97 10.35
CA PHE A 116 29.82 -21.57 11.42
C PHE A 116 31.25 -21.83 10.92
N PRO A 117 32.31 -21.25 11.51
CA PRO A 117 33.61 -21.87 11.37
C PRO A 117 33.57 -23.15 12.22
N ASP A 118 33.64 -24.30 11.56
CA ASP A 118 34.00 -25.58 12.20
C ASP A 118 35.33 -25.38 12.94
N ILE A 119 35.28 -25.23 14.26
CA ILE A 119 36.47 -25.34 15.10
C ILE A 119 36.43 -26.73 15.72
N ASP A 120 36.67 -27.73 14.87
CA ASP A 120 37.21 -29.02 15.27
C ASP A 120 38.74 -29.00 15.05
N LYS A 121 39.49 -28.65 16.11
CA LYS A 121 40.78 -29.27 16.48
C LYS A 121 41.33 -28.77 17.80
#